data_AF-A0A3E1DAY0-F1
#
_entry.id   AF-A0A3E1DAY0-F1
#
_cell.length_a   1.000
_cell.length_b   1.000
_cell.length_c   1.000
_cell.angle_alpha   90.00
_cell.angle_beta   90.00
_cell.angle_gamma   90.00
#
_symmetry.space_group_name_H-M   'P 1'
#
loop_
_entity.id
_entity.type
_entity.pdbx_description
1 polymer ?
#
loop_
_entity_poly.entity_id
_entity_poly.type
_entity_poly.pdbx_seq_one_letter_code
_entity_poly.pdbx_strand_id
1 'polypeptide(L)' 'MMKFKKRTAAALAVSALMLALLGCQKHEGPAESAGKEVDKAVQKTGEQIEKTGDKIQDAANGEKK' A
#
# COMPACT_ATOMS: atom_id res chain seq x y z
N MET A 1 43.59 25.33 9.54
CA MET A 1 43.35 23.86 9.71
C MET A 1 42.02 23.46 10.36
N MET A 2 41.41 24.25 11.28
CA MET A 2 40.13 23.87 11.92
C MET A 2 38.91 23.82 10.96
N LYS A 3 38.90 24.63 9.90
CA LYS A 3 37.81 24.70 8.91
C LYS A 3 37.70 23.42 8.06
N PHE A 4 38.84 22.77 7.79
CA PHE A 4 38.88 21.53 7.01
C PHE A 4 38.36 20.34 7.82
N LYS A 5 38.78 20.22 9.10
CA LYS A 5 38.29 19.17 10.00
C LYS A 5 36.77 19.24 10.22
N LYS A 6 36.20 20.45 10.32
CA LYS A 6 34.73 20.65 10.39
C LYS A 6 34.01 20.23 9.09
N ARG A 7 34.59 20.53 7.93
CA ARG A 7 34.02 20.11 6.63
C ARG A 7 34.07 18.60 6.43
N THR A 8 35.16 17.94 6.83
CA THR A 8 35.29 16.48 6.77
C THR A 8 34.30 15.79 7.71
N ALA A 9 34.12 16.32 8.93
CA ALA A 9 33.13 15.79 9.88
C ALA A 9 31.69 15.96 9.37
N ALA A 10 31.36 17.12 8.80
CA ALA A 10 30.04 17.37 8.22
C ALA A 10 29.75 16.45 7.02
N ALA A 11 30.73 16.23 6.15
CA ALA A 11 30.58 15.32 5.00
C ALA A 11 30.32 13.87 5.45
N LEU A 12 31.02 13.41 6.49
CA LEU A 12 30.85 12.07 7.04
C LEU A 12 29.47 11.89 7.71
N ALA A 13 28.99 12.91 8.42
CA ALA A 13 27.65 12.92 9.01
C ALA A 13 26.54 12.87 7.94
N VAL A 14 26.68 13.64 6.86
CA VAL A 14 25.73 13.62 5.72
C VAL A 14 25.71 12.25 5.03
N SER A 15 26.89 11.64 4.84
CA SER A 15 26.99 10.29 4.27
C SER A 15 26.31 9.25 5.15
N ALA A 16 26.50 9.32 6.47
CA ALA A 16 25.86 8.40 7.41
C ALA A 16 24.33 8.56 7.41
N LEU A 17 23.84 9.81 7.30
CA LEU A 17 22.41 10.10 7.23
C LEU A 17 21.78 9.49 5.97
N MET A 18 22.43 9.64 4.81
CA MET A 18 21.97 9.03 3.54
C MET A 18 21.91 7.50 3.61
N LEU A 19 22.87 6.86 4.29
CA LEU A 19 22.85 5.41 4.47
C LEU A 19 21.71 4.96 5.39
N ALA A 20 21.38 5.73 6.43
CA ALA A 20 20.24 5.45 7.30
C ALA A 20 18.90 5.61 6.56
N LEU A 21 18.80 6.59 5.65
CA LEU A 21 17.63 6.79 4.79
C LEU A 21 17.39 5.62 3.81
N LEU A 22 18.45 4.99 3.30
CA LEU A 22 18.33 3.77 2.47
C LEU A 22 17.75 2.58 3.23
N GLY A 23 17.97 2.49 4.55
CA GLY A 23 17.34 1.50 5.42
C GLY A 23 15.85 1.77 5.69
N CYS A 24 15.38 2.97 5.41
CA CYS A 24 13.97 3.38 5.51
C CYS A 24 13.26 3.30 4.14
N GLN A 25 13.84 2.57 3.18
CA GLN A 25 13.20 2.36 1.88
C GLN A 25 11.83 1.72 2.07
N LYS A 26 10.81 2.42 1.55
CA LYS A 26 9.40 2.01 1.48
C LYS A 26 9.27 0.76 0.61
N HIS A 27 9.66 -0.39 1.16
CA HIS A 27 9.27 -1.67 0.61
C HIS A 27 7.98 -2.06 1.34
N GLU A 28 6.90 -2.29 0.60
CA GLU A 28 5.64 -2.76 1.19
C GLU A 28 5.93 -3.99 2.06
N GLY A 29 5.56 -3.90 3.34
CA GLY A 29 5.81 -4.99 4.27
C GLY A 29 5.01 -6.23 3.89
N PRO A 30 5.43 -7.44 4.31
CA PRO A 30 4.69 -8.68 4.06
C PRO A 30 3.22 -8.58 4.51
N ALA A 31 2.98 -7.92 5.64
CA ALA A 31 1.64 -7.67 6.17
C ALA A 31 0.83 -6.67 5.31
N GLU A 32 1.49 -5.65 4.74
CA GLU A 32 0.84 -4.65 3.88
C GLU A 32 0.41 -5.27 2.55
N SER A 33 1.28 -6.08 1.94
CA SER A 33 0.96 -6.87 0.75
C SER A 33 -0.17 -7.88 1.01
N ALA A 34 -0.11 -8.63 2.12
CA ALA A 34 -1.17 -9.56 2.49
C ALA A 34 -2.50 -8.83 2.75
N GLY A 35 -2.46 -7.67 3.42
CA GLY A 35 -3.63 -6.83 3.64
C GLY A 35 -4.29 -6.38 2.33
N LYS A 36 -3.49 -5.95 1.34
CA LYS A 36 -3.98 -5.59 0.00
C LYS A 36 -4.62 -6.76 -0.75
N GLU A 37 -4.05 -7.95 -0.66
CA GLU A 37 -4.61 -9.14 -1.32
C GLU A 37 -5.96 -9.53 -0.69
N VAL A 38 -6.07 -9.48 0.65
CA VAL A 38 -7.33 -9.72 1.36
C VAL A 38 -8.38 -8.67 0.99
N ASP A 39 -8.02 -7.38 0.99
CA ASP A 39 -8.93 -6.29 0.61
C ASP A 39 -9.47 -6.48 -0.81
N LYS A 40 -8.60 -6.82 -1.76
CA LYS A 40 -9.00 -7.13 -3.15
C LYS A 40 -9.93 -8.35 -3.24
N ALA A 41 -9.70 -9.38 -2.44
CA ALA A 41 -10.57 -10.56 -2.40
C ALA A 41 -11.96 -10.21 -1.86
N VAL A 42 -12.03 -9.41 -0.80
CA VAL A 42 -13.28 -8.91 -0.22
C VAL A 42 -14.04 -8.05 -1.23
N GLN A 43 -13.35 -7.12 -1.90
CA GLN A 43 -13.97 -6.25 -2.91
C GLN A 43 -14.58 -7.06 -4.07
N LYS A 44 -13.85 -8.04 -4.62
CA LYS A 44 -14.36 -8.90 -5.68
C LYS A 44 -15.57 -9.73 -5.23
N THR A 45 -15.52 -10.22 -4.00
CA THR A 45 -16.61 -11.01 -3.42
C THR A 45 -17.86 -10.15 -3.27
N GLY A 46 -17.72 -8.93 -2.74
CA GLY A 46 -18.82 -7.97 -2.62
C GLY A 46 -19.47 -7.63 -3.97
N GLU A 47 -18.66 -7.36 -4.99
CA GLU A 47 -19.16 -7.02 -6.34
C GLU A 47 -19.92 -8.19 -6.99
N GLN A 48 -19.48 -9.43 -6.77
CA GLN A 48 -20.18 -10.63 -7.26
C GLN A 48 -21.52 -10.84 -6.54
N ILE A 49 -21.55 -10.62 -5.22
CA ILE A 49 -22.78 -10.71 -4.42
C ILE A 49 -23.78 -9.67 -4.88
N GLU A 50 -23.35 -8.42 -5.07
CA GLU A 50 -24.21 -7.33 -5.56
C GLU A 50 -24.80 -7.65 -6.94
N LYS A 51 -23.95 -8.07 -7.89
CA LYS A 51 -24.41 -8.48 -9.25
C LYS A 51 -25.38 -9.65 -9.22
N THR A 52 -25.21 -10.57 -8.29
CA THR A 52 -26.12 -11.72 -8.12
C THR A 52 -27.44 -11.27 -7.52
N GLY A 53 -27.39 -10.41 -6.49
CA GLY A 53 -28.57 -9.82 -5.86
C GLY A 53 -29.40 -9.01 -6.86
N ASP A 54 -28.76 -8.19 -7.67
CA ASP A 54 -29.40 -7.39 -8.73
C ASP A 54 -30.15 -8.27 -9.75
N LYS A 55 -29.52 -9.35 -10.24
CA LYS A 55 -30.19 -10.33 -11.14
C LYS A 55 -31.39 -11.01 -10.48
N ILE A 56 -31.27 -11.36 -9.20
CA ILE A 56 -32.38 -11.98 -8.46
C ILE A 56 -33.53 -10.99 -8.29
N GLN A 57 -33.21 -9.73 -7.99
CA GLN A 57 -34.21 -8.67 -7.83
C GLN A 57 -34.90 -8.32 -9.15
N ASP A 58 -34.16 -8.33 -10.25
CA ASP A 58 -34.67 -8.15 -11.61
C ASP A 58 -35.60 -9.31 -12.00
N ALA A 59 -35.18 -10.57 -11.82
CA ALA A 59 -36.03 -11.73 -12.07
C ALA A 59 -37.31 -11.71 -11.22
N ALA A 60 -37.16 -11.40 -9.92
CA ALA A 60 -38.29 -11.30 -9.01
C ALA A 60 -39.25 -10.15 -9.34
N ASN A 61 -38.78 -9.05 -9.96
CA ASN A 61 -39.63 -7.96 -10.44
C ASN A 61 -40.20 -8.18 -11.85
N GLY A 62 -39.48 -8.90 -12.71
CA GLY A 62 -39.92 -9.27 -14.06
C GLY A 62 -41.16 -10.17 -14.04
N GLU A 63 -41.33 -10.98 -13.00
CA GLU A 63 -42.53 -11.80 -12.78
C GLU A 63 -43.76 -11.01 -12.27
N LYS A 64 -43.62 -9.71 -11.97
CA LYS A 64 -44.73 -8.87 -11.44
C LYS A 64 -45.49 -8.10 -12.53
N LYS A 65 -45.24 -8.35 -13.82
CA LYS A 65 -45.86 -7.62 -14.93
C LYS A 65 -46.82 -8.49 -15.75
#